data_AF-A0A6B0Y7M6-F1
#
_entry.id   AF-A0A6B0Y7M6-F1
#
_cell.length_a   1.000
_cell.length_b   1.000
_cell.length_c   1.000
_cell.angle_alpha   90.00
_cell.angle_beta   90.00
_cell.angle_gamma   90.00
#
_symmetry.space_group_name_H-M   'P 1'
#
loop_
_entity.id
_entity.type
_entity.pdbx_description
1 polymer ?
#
loop_
_entity_poly.entity_id
_entity_poly.type
_entity_poly.pdbx_seq_one_letter_code
_entity_poly.pdbx_strand_id
1 'polypeptide(L)'
;RPISAISGGDVIKVPPDFALILPENSYESSHRIRYTIRDRLQINVGVIISDTLGRPFRVGQTDMCIGCSGVAPLLDYTGKTDVYDRVLRVSVTAMADQLAGAAELVMGKTRRTPVAILRGTHDYYNMMGEGTARDLIRHTNDLFGQV
;
A
#
# COMPACT_ATOMS: atom_id res chain seq x y z
N ARG A 1 -13.22 -8.86 -2.43
CA ARG A 1 -11.94 -9.21 -3.11
C ARG A 1 -11.47 -7.94 -3.82
N PRO A 2 -10.20 -7.51 -3.71
CA PRO A 2 -9.74 -6.31 -4.40
C PRO A 2 -9.93 -6.50 -5.92
N ILE A 3 -10.54 -5.50 -6.55
CA ILE A 3 -10.82 -5.48 -7.99
C ILE A 3 -9.60 -4.87 -8.66
N SER A 4 -8.73 -5.71 -9.21
CA SER A 4 -7.60 -5.28 -10.05
C SER A 4 -7.40 -6.27 -11.19
N ALA A 5 -6.84 -5.80 -12.30
CA ALA A 5 -6.62 -6.59 -13.52
C ALA A 5 -5.51 -7.65 -13.41
N ILE A 6 -5.14 -8.05 -12.19
CA ILE A 6 -4.39 -9.27 -11.92
C ILE A 6 -5.21 -10.02 -10.88
N SER A 7 -6.06 -10.94 -11.33
CA SER A 7 -6.73 -11.88 -10.45
C SER A 7 -5.71 -12.90 -9.91
N GLY A 8 -4.83 -12.43 -9.03
CA GLY A 8 -4.06 -13.22 -8.06
C GLY A 8 -3.15 -14.32 -8.61
N GLY A 9 -2.38 -14.06 -9.67
CA GLY A 9 -1.38 -15.00 -10.17
C GLY A 9 -0.14 -14.29 -10.69
N ASP A 10 0.93 -14.25 -9.88
CA ASP A 10 2.23 -13.74 -10.31
C ASP A 10 3.08 -14.93 -10.81
N VAL A 11 3.21 -15.09 -12.13
CA VAL A 11 3.95 -16.21 -12.77
C VAL A 11 5.44 -15.91 -13.00
N ILE A 12 5.84 -14.65 -12.80
CA ILE A 12 7.19 -14.16 -13.15
C ILE A 12 8.24 -14.34 -12.04
N LYS A 13 7.84 -14.82 -10.85
CA LYS A 13 8.72 -15.01 -9.67
C LYS A 13 8.70 -16.44 -9.12
N VAL A 14 8.19 -17.38 -9.90
CA VAL A 14 8.05 -18.80 -9.55
C VAL A 14 8.61 -19.67 -10.68
N PRO A 15 8.96 -20.94 -10.42
CA PRO A 15 9.34 -21.87 -11.49
C PRO A 15 8.24 -22.00 -12.56
N PRO A 16 8.57 -22.44 -13.79
CA PRO A 16 7.57 -22.78 -14.79
C PRO A 16 6.50 -23.71 -14.21
N ASP A 17 5.25 -23.55 -14.65
CA ASP A 17 4.06 -24.30 -14.22
C ASP A 17 3.54 -23.99 -12.80
N PHE A 18 4.13 -23.02 -12.11
CA PHE A 18 3.60 -22.50 -10.85
C PHE A 18 3.01 -21.09 -11.03
N ALA A 19 2.10 -20.73 -10.14
CA ALA A 19 1.60 -19.37 -9.97
C ALA A 19 1.62 -19.00 -8.49
N LEU A 20 2.05 -17.77 -8.19
CA LEU A 20 1.94 -17.25 -6.84
C LEU A 20 0.57 -16.62 -6.64
N ILE A 21 -0.20 -17.17 -5.70
CA ILE A 21 -1.47 -16.56 -5.29
C ILE A 21 -1.22 -15.41 -4.32
N LEU A 22 -2.13 -14.44 -4.33
CA LEU A 22 -2.15 -13.41 -3.30
C LEU A 22 -2.29 -14.03 -1.91
N PRO A 23 -1.71 -13.42 -0.86
CA PRO A 23 -1.93 -13.85 0.50
C PRO A 23 -3.43 -13.90 0.82
N GLU A 24 -3.87 -14.96 1.50
CA GLU A 24 -5.27 -15.08 1.95
C GLU A 24 -5.69 -13.88 2.78
N ASN A 25 -4.75 -13.37 3.60
CA ASN A 25 -4.94 -12.18 4.41
C ASN A 25 -3.63 -11.39 4.55
N SER A 26 -3.47 -10.36 3.73
CA SER A 26 -2.32 -9.45 3.76
C SER A 26 -2.29 -8.57 5.02
N TYR A 27 -3.44 -8.30 5.66
CA TYR A 27 -3.49 -7.57 6.93
C TYR A 27 -2.87 -8.39 8.08
N GLU A 28 -3.22 -9.67 8.19
CA GLU A 28 -2.62 -10.56 9.20
C GLU A 28 -1.11 -10.72 8.97
N SER A 29 -0.71 -10.79 7.70
CA SER A 29 0.71 -10.90 7.34
C SER A 29 1.50 -9.65 7.72
N SER A 30 0.98 -8.44 7.43
CA SER A 30 1.63 -7.18 7.83
C SER A 30 1.70 -7.04 9.35
N HIS A 31 0.64 -7.42 10.07
CA HIS A 31 0.59 -7.38 11.53
C HIS A 31 1.62 -8.32 12.16
N ARG A 32 1.68 -9.57 11.69
CA ARG A 32 2.66 -10.56 12.18
C ARG A 32 4.10 -10.11 11.94
N ILE A 33 4.39 -9.53 10.78
CA ILE A 33 5.73 -8.99 10.48
C ILE A 33 6.06 -7.84 11.43
N ARG A 34 5.16 -6.86 11.59
CA ARG A 34 5.33 -5.72 12.51
C ARG A 34 5.59 -6.20 13.93
N TYR A 35 4.76 -7.11 14.42
CA TYR A 35 4.88 -7.66 15.77
C TYR A 35 6.21 -8.39 15.95
N THR A 36 6.61 -9.22 14.99
CA THR A 36 7.88 -9.97 15.05
C THR A 36 9.08 -9.03 15.07
N ILE A 37 9.07 -7.97 14.26
CA ILE A 37 10.13 -6.94 14.27
C ILE A 37 10.17 -6.25 15.63
N ARG A 38 9.02 -5.85 16.17
CA ARG A 38 8.93 -5.22 17.48
C ARG A 38 9.45 -6.13 18.59
N ASP A 39 9.04 -7.39 18.59
CA ASP A 39 9.43 -8.38 19.61
C ASP A 39 10.94 -8.66 19.57
N ARG A 40 11.50 -8.89 18.38
CA ARG A 40 12.91 -9.26 18.23
C ARG A 40 13.88 -8.09 18.34
N LEU A 41 13.50 -6.91 17.83
CA LEU A 41 14.39 -5.77 17.70
C LEU A 41 14.03 -4.61 18.64
N GLN A 42 12.88 -4.66 19.30
CA GLN A 42 12.38 -3.60 20.19
C GLN A 42 12.22 -2.24 19.47
N ILE A 43 11.97 -2.28 18.16
CA ILE A 43 11.75 -1.10 17.31
C ILE A 43 10.28 -1.09 16.87
N ASN A 44 9.66 0.09 16.96
CA ASN A 44 8.33 0.30 16.40
C ASN A 44 8.44 0.75 14.94
N VAL A 45 7.84 -0.02 14.03
CA VAL A 45 7.83 0.27 12.59
C VAL A 45 6.42 0.17 12.03
N GLY A 46 6.19 0.88 10.94
CA GLY A 46 5.09 0.59 10.02
C GLY A 46 5.50 -0.49 9.02
N VAL A 47 4.55 -1.32 8.61
CA VAL A 47 4.75 -2.36 7.58
C VAL A 47 3.70 -2.16 6.50
N ILE A 48 4.14 -2.17 5.24
CA ILE A 48 3.30 -2.20 4.04
C ILE A 48 3.71 -3.43 3.22
N ILE A 49 2.73 -4.20 2.78
CA ILE A 49 2.86 -5.25 1.79
C ILE A 49 2.29 -4.68 0.49
N SER A 50 3.11 -4.64 -0.55
CA SER A 50 2.73 -4.19 -1.88
C SER A 50 2.55 -5.34 -2.85
N ASP A 51 1.80 -5.07 -3.91
CA ASP A 51 1.82 -5.88 -5.13
C ASP A 51 1.73 -4.98 -6.35
N THR A 52 2.23 -5.46 -7.49
CA THR A 52 2.26 -4.68 -8.72
C THR A 52 0.94 -4.78 -9.46
N LEU A 53 0.27 -3.65 -9.66
CA LEU A 53 -1.06 -3.61 -10.26
C LEU A 53 -1.10 -2.64 -11.46
N GLY A 54 -1.91 -2.98 -12.46
CA GLY A 54 -2.32 -2.03 -13.50
C GLY A 54 -3.32 -1.02 -12.96
N ARG A 55 -3.61 0.04 -13.73
CA ARG A 55 -4.61 1.04 -13.35
C ARG A 55 -5.34 1.60 -14.58
N PRO A 56 -6.64 1.94 -14.46
CA PRO A 56 -7.43 2.45 -15.58
C PRO A 56 -6.77 3.63 -16.30
N PHE A 57 -6.98 3.68 -17.62
CA PHE A 57 -6.59 4.79 -18.49
C PHE A 57 -5.08 5.07 -18.62
N ARG A 58 -4.21 4.19 -18.11
CA ARG A 58 -2.75 4.36 -18.20
C ARG A 58 -2.07 3.08 -18.64
N VAL A 59 -1.03 3.23 -19.48
CA VAL A 59 -0.09 2.16 -19.81
C VAL A 59 0.93 2.03 -18.68
N GLY A 60 1.29 0.79 -18.35
CA GLY A 60 2.24 0.46 -17.29
C GLY A 60 1.57 0.09 -15.95
N GLN A 61 2.38 -0.45 -15.04
CA GLN A 61 1.95 -0.90 -13.72
C GLN A 61 2.67 -0.11 -12.62
N THR A 62 2.12 -0.11 -11.42
CA THR A 62 2.73 0.46 -10.21
C THR A 62 2.42 -0.44 -9.02
N ASP A 63 3.31 -0.44 -8.03
CA ASP A 63 3.02 -1.10 -6.76
C ASP A 63 1.97 -0.30 -5.99
N MET A 64 1.02 -1.04 -5.41
CA MET A 64 -0.04 -0.53 -4.54
C MET A 64 -0.09 -1.36 -3.25
N CYS A 65 -0.58 -0.77 -2.17
CA CYS A 65 -0.70 -1.42 -0.87
C CYS A 65 -1.83 -2.46 -0.87
N ILE A 66 -1.49 -3.71 -0.58
CA ILE A 66 -2.48 -4.79 -0.40
C ILE A 66 -2.65 -5.20 1.07
N GLY A 67 -1.76 -4.74 1.95
CA GLY A 67 -1.86 -4.92 3.41
C GLY A 67 -0.93 -3.96 4.14
N CYS A 68 -1.35 -3.43 5.29
CA CYS A 68 -0.50 -2.56 6.10
C CYS A 68 -0.77 -2.76 7.60
N SER A 69 0.18 -2.39 8.45
CA SER A 69 0.07 -2.40 9.91
C SER A 69 0.97 -1.33 10.52
N GLY A 70 0.47 -0.60 11.52
CA GLY A 70 1.21 0.50 12.15
C GLY A 70 1.42 1.71 11.23
N VAL A 71 0.61 1.81 10.18
CA VAL A 71 0.64 2.89 9.21
C VAL A 71 -0.78 3.41 9.01
N ALA A 72 -0.96 4.73 9.00
CA ALA A 72 -2.16 5.39 8.51
C ALA A 72 -2.16 5.34 6.97
N PRO A 73 -3.04 4.53 6.32
CA PRO A 73 -3.00 4.33 4.88
C PRO A 73 -3.45 5.57 4.09
N LEU A 74 -4.27 6.41 4.72
CA LEU A 74 -4.82 7.64 4.18
C LEU A 74 -4.31 8.85 4.96
N LEU A 75 -4.06 9.94 4.24
CA LEU A 75 -3.85 11.27 4.82
C LEU A 75 -4.98 12.19 4.37
N ASP A 76 -5.83 12.57 5.31
CA ASP A 76 -6.97 13.44 5.05
C ASP A 76 -6.61 14.92 5.28
N TYR A 77 -6.82 15.73 4.24
CA TYR A 77 -6.70 17.18 4.26
C TYR A 77 -8.07 17.87 4.28
N THR A 78 -9.17 17.11 4.29
CA THR A 78 -10.52 17.67 4.34
C THR A 78 -10.67 18.57 5.56
N GLY A 79 -11.16 19.79 5.33
CA GLY A 79 -11.31 20.80 6.37
C GLY A 79 -10.02 21.59 6.70
N LYS A 80 -8.86 21.19 6.19
CA LYS A 80 -7.62 21.97 6.31
C LYS A 80 -7.61 23.13 5.30
N THR A 81 -6.82 24.15 5.60
CA THR A 81 -6.62 25.31 4.72
C THR A 81 -5.37 25.14 3.85
N ASP A 82 -5.44 25.63 2.62
CA ASP A 82 -4.27 25.79 1.77
C ASP A 82 -3.48 27.09 2.10
N VAL A 83 -2.41 27.35 1.35
CA VAL A 83 -1.56 28.55 1.54
C VAL A 83 -2.27 29.89 1.23
N TYR A 84 -3.51 29.84 0.76
CA TYR A 84 -4.37 30.99 0.49
C TYR A 84 -5.65 30.98 1.35
N ASP A 85 -5.63 30.27 2.48
CA ASP A 85 -6.73 30.15 3.45
C ASP A 85 -8.04 29.55 2.89
N ARG A 86 -7.97 28.81 1.79
CA ARG A 86 -9.14 28.12 1.24
C ARG A 86 -9.28 26.74 1.88
N VAL A 87 -10.49 26.44 2.35
CA VAL A 87 -10.82 25.13 2.93
C VAL A 87 -10.84 24.06 1.84
N LEU A 88 -10.05 23.02 2.03
CA LEU A 88 -10.01 21.84 1.17
C LEU A 88 -11.26 20.98 1.42
N ARG A 89 -12.11 20.84 0.38
CA ARG A 89 -13.42 20.18 0.48
C ARG A 89 -13.35 18.66 0.49
N VAL A 90 -12.52 18.07 -0.37
CA VAL A 90 -12.24 16.62 -0.41
C VAL A 90 -10.81 16.49 -0.91
N SER A 91 -9.90 16.09 -0.04
CA SER A 91 -8.51 15.86 -0.42
C SER A 91 -7.92 14.79 0.49
N VAL A 92 -8.05 13.53 0.05
CA VAL A 92 -7.49 12.38 0.76
C VAL A 92 -6.38 11.80 -0.09
N THR A 93 -5.18 11.70 0.49
CA THR A 93 -4.01 11.10 -0.16
C THR A 93 -3.88 9.64 0.25
N ALA A 94 -3.77 8.74 -0.73
CA ALA A 94 -3.46 7.32 -0.52
C ALA A 94 -1.97 7.14 -0.19
N MET A 95 -1.58 7.50 1.04
CA MET A 95 -0.20 7.51 1.48
C MET A 95 0.47 6.15 1.37
N ALA A 96 -0.23 5.07 1.75
CA ALA A 96 0.35 3.73 1.65
C ALA A 96 0.64 3.31 0.20
N ASP A 97 -0.19 3.70 -0.77
CA ASP A 97 0.05 3.43 -2.19
C ASP A 97 1.23 4.26 -2.73
N GLN A 98 1.38 5.51 -2.30
CA GLN A 98 2.53 6.34 -2.67
C GLN A 98 3.84 5.71 -2.18
N LEU A 99 3.87 5.23 -0.94
CA LEU A 99 5.03 4.55 -0.38
C LEU A 99 5.32 3.23 -1.08
N ALA A 100 4.28 2.44 -1.39
CA ALA A 100 4.42 1.19 -2.14
C ALA A 100 5.03 1.43 -3.53
N GLY A 101 4.49 2.40 -4.27
CA GLY A 101 5.03 2.79 -5.58
C GLY A 101 6.46 3.31 -5.51
N ALA A 102 6.82 4.07 -4.47
CA ALA A 102 8.18 4.54 -4.26
C ALA A 102 9.15 3.40 -3.91
N ALA A 103 8.72 2.43 -3.09
CA ALA A 103 9.53 1.27 -2.71
C ALA A 103 9.92 0.42 -3.92
N GLU A 104 9.03 0.28 -4.91
CA GLU A 104 9.31 -0.50 -6.12
C GLU A 104 10.49 0.06 -6.93
N LEU A 105 10.79 1.37 -6.85
CA LEU A 105 11.95 1.96 -7.52
C LEU A 105 13.28 1.34 -7.07
N VAL A 106 13.37 0.90 -5.81
CA VAL A 106 14.57 0.30 -5.23
C VAL A 106 14.50 -1.22 -5.17
N MET A 107 13.29 -1.77 -4.98
CA MET A 107 13.05 -3.21 -5.03
C MET A 107 13.29 -3.74 -6.43
N GLY A 108 12.56 -3.22 -7.43
CA GLY A 108 12.70 -3.52 -8.84
C GLY A 108 12.23 -4.92 -9.22
N LYS A 109 11.36 -5.01 -10.22
CA LYS A 109 10.71 -6.27 -10.67
C LYS A 109 11.58 -7.49 -10.90
N THR A 110 12.78 -7.31 -11.47
CA THR A 110 13.67 -8.42 -11.85
C THR A 110 14.76 -8.69 -10.81
N ARG A 111 14.82 -7.85 -9.78
CA ARG A 111 15.79 -7.98 -8.71
C ARG A 111 15.23 -8.89 -7.64
N ARG A 112 16.13 -9.54 -6.89
CA ARG A 112 15.77 -10.39 -5.75
C ARG A 112 15.76 -9.57 -4.46
N THR A 113 15.14 -8.39 -4.50
CA THR A 113 15.08 -7.43 -3.39
C THR A 113 13.62 -7.28 -2.94
N PRO A 114 13.11 -8.15 -2.05
CA PRO A 114 11.69 -8.18 -1.70
C PRO A 114 11.29 -7.16 -0.63
N VAL A 115 12.25 -6.41 -0.07
CA VAL A 115 12.01 -5.48 1.05
C VAL A 115 12.79 -4.20 0.82
N ALA A 116 12.13 -3.06 1.02
CA ALA A 116 12.74 -1.74 1.13
C ALA A 116 12.49 -1.14 2.52
N ILE A 117 13.43 -0.33 3.01
CA ILE A 117 13.28 0.44 4.25
C ILE A 117 13.16 1.91 3.88
N LEU A 118 12.03 2.51 4.24
CA LEU A 118 11.80 3.93 4.09
C LEU A 118 11.97 4.60 5.46
N ARG A 119 12.78 5.67 5.51
CA ARG A 119 13.12 6.42 6.73
C ARG A 119 12.95 7.93 6.48
N GLY A 120 12.71 8.70 7.54
CA GLY A 120 12.55 10.15 7.47
C GLY A 120 11.15 10.62 7.08
N THR A 121 10.18 9.71 6.95
CA THR A 121 8.80 10.07 6.61
C THR A 121 8.14 10.94 7.69
N HIS A 122 8.48 10.71 8.95
CA HIS A 122 8.00 11.47 10.11
C HIS A 122 8.41 12.94 10.12
N ASP A 123 9.47 13.31 9.40
CA ASP A 123 9.90 14.71 9.27
C ASP A 123 8.89 15.55 8.46
N TYR A 124 8.04 14.88 7.67
CA TYR A 124 7.06 15.51 6.79
C TYR A 124 5.63 15.17 7.18
N TYR A 125 5.35 13.91 7.54
CA TYR A 125 4.01 13.42 7.85
C TYR A 125 4.03 12.43 9.02
N ASN A 126 3.13 12.58 9.98
CA ASN A 126 2.89 11.52 10.95
C ASN A 126 2.11 10.38 10.28
N MET A 127 2.85 9.35 9.87
CA MET A 127 2.30 8.19 9.19
C MET A 127 1.99 7.03 10.12
N MET A 128 2.32 7.13 11.41
CA MET A 128 2.01 6.08 12.37
C MET A 128 0.53 6.12 12.70
N GLY A 129 -0.13 4.97 12.63
CA GLY A 129 -1.56 4.88 12.89
C GLY A 129 -2.06 3.46 12.79
N GLU A 130 -3.33 3.28 13.13
CA GLU A 130 -4.02 2.00 13.06
C GLU A 130 -5.06 2.11 11.93
N GLY A 131 -4.65 1.71 10.73
CA GLY A 131 -5.50 1.60 9.55
C GLY A 131 -5.13 0.37 8.72
N THR A 132 -5.92 0.06 7.71
CA THR A 132 -5.78 -1.14 6.90
C THR A 132 -5.83 -0.84 5.41
N ALA A 133 -5.33 -1.75 4.57
CA ALA A 133 -5.48 -1.62 3.13
C ALA A 133 -6.94 -1.60 2.66
N ARG A 134 -7.91 -2.01 3.50
CA ARG A 134 -9.34 -1.88 3.18
C ARG A 134 -9.78 -0.43 3.13
N ASP A 135 -9.17 0.45 3.91
CA ASP A 135 -9.50 1.87 3.92
C ASP A 135 -9.18 2.55 2.58
N LEU A 136 -8.28 1.96 1.78
CA LEU A 136 -7.95 2.39 0.42
C LEU A 136 -8.99 1.94 -0.61
N ILE A 137 -9.80 0.93 -0.26
CA ILE A 137 -10.81 0.38 -1.16
C ILE A 137 -12.08 1.23 -1.07
N ARG A 138 -12.58 1.66 -2.23
CA ARG A 138 -13.88 2.32 -2.29
C ARG A 138 -14.98 1.30 -1.95
N HIS A 139 -15.65 1.53 -0.82
CA HIS A 139 -16.77 0.69 -0.38
C HIS A 139 -18.12 1.16 -0.92
N THR A 140 -18.30 2.47 -1.05
CA THR A 140 -19.52 3.12 -1.55
C THR A 140 -19.17 4.01 -2.74
N ASN A 141 -20.14 4.23 -3.63
CA ASN A 141 -19.99 5.07 -4.82
C ASN A 141 -18.88 4.63 -5.80
N ASP A 142 -18.53 3.33 -5.81
CA ASP A 142 -17.68 2.78 -6.85
C ASP A 142 -18.49 2.54 -8.14
N LEU A 143 -18.53 3.55 -9.00
CA LEU A 143 -19.21 3.49 -10.30
C LEU A 143 -18.56 2.51 -11.29
N PHE A 144 -17.35 2.02 -11.02
CA PHE A 144 -16.59 1.18 -11.94
C PHE A 144 -16.53 -0.29 -11.49
N GLY A 145 -16.53 -0.56 -10.17
CA GLY A 145 -16.54 -1.91 -9.59
C GLY A 145 -17.94 -2.54 -9.42
N GLN A 146 -19.00 -1.86 -9.86
CA GLN A 146 -20.39 -2.33 -9.82
C GLN A 146 -20.78 -3.19 -11.04
N VAL A 147 -19.85 -3.49 -11.94
CA VAL A 147 -20.07 -4.29 -13.16
C VAL A 147 -19.58 -5.71 -12.99
#